data_AF-A0AAT9GX35-F1
#
_entry.id   AF-A0AAT9GX35-F1
#
_cell.length_a   1.000
_cell.length_b   1.000
_cell.length_c   1.000
_cell.angle_alpha   90.00
_cell.angle_beta   90.00
_cell.angle_gamma   90.00
#
_symmetry.space_group_name_H-M   'P 1'
#
loop_
_entity.id
_entity.type
_entity.pdbx_description
1 polymer ?
#
loop_
_entity_poly.entity_id
_entity_poly.type
_entity_poly.pdbx_seq_one_letter_code
_entity_poly.pdbx_strand_id
1 'polypeptide(L)'
;MKSSLNLIAISLLLISIISCKQESDKIEKETSSKNTVSENYNISILLDLSDRISLEKNPNPTMEYFQRDLGYIKSASEAFTQHLKSKRIRQIDDKMQLFFNPEPLDPEINTTAKNLRIVMDKNNASKNLLNSINTNYTAQTSKIYNSAIKDNHFIGSDIWNFFDTKVKDQCIKNGYRNILIVLTDGYMYHENTVIAEGNRTTYVTPEFIRKNKLNTKDWNKKLHEQDYGFIKIAESLPNLEILVLGINPGKNNPYEEKVIKAYWTKWFTEMKINRFEIKNADLPSNVDQIIKNFILNKS
;
A
#
# COMPACT_ATOMS: atom_id res chain seq x y z
N MET A 1 59.68 -85.04 -6.20
CA MET A 1 59.44 -84.45 -4.86
C MET A 1 58.39 -83.35 -5.05
N LYS A 2 57.11 -83.68 -4.83
CA LYS A 2 56.23 -83.21 -3.72
C LYS A 2 56.19 -81.66 -3.62
N SER A 3 55.05 -80.97 -3.62
CA SER A 3 53.63 -81.36 -3.62
C SER A 3 52.78 -80.14 -3.98
N SER A 4 51.56 -80.47 -4.36
CA SER A 4 50.39 -79.69 -4.74
C SER A 4 49.63 -79.00 -3.58
N LEU A 5 48.57 -78.26 -3.98
CA LEU A 5 47.28 -77.94 -3.32
C LEU A 5 47.06 -76.56 -2.61
N ASN A 6 46.09 -75.82 -3.19
CA ASN A 6 44.86 -75.24 -2.63
C ASN A 6 44.86 -74.22 -1.45
N LEU A 7 44.21 -73.05 -1.67
CA LEU A 7 43.00 -72.50 -1.00
C LEU A 7 42.94 -70.96 -1.25
N ILE A 8 42.01 -70.42 -2.06
CA ILE A 8 40.68 -69.85 -1.72
C ILE A 8 40.70 -68.60 -0.80
N ALA A 9 39.88 -67.61 -1.25
CA ALA A 9 39.27 -66.45 -0.55
C ALA A 9 39.93 -65.09 -0.86
N ILE A 10 39.49 -64.37 -1.89
CA ILE A 10 38.31 -63.48 -1.92
C ILE A 10 38.46 -62.29 -0.97
N SER A 11 38.69 -61.10 -1.53
CA SER A 11 37.68 -60.03 -1.60
C SER A 11 38.31 -58.65 -1.56
N LEU A 12 37.97 -57.84 -2.57
CA LEU A 12 37.65 -56.40 -2.49
C LEU A 12 38.73 -55.51 -1.82
N LEU A 13 39.23 -54.46 -2.46
CA LEU A 13 38.41 -53.37 -2.98
C LEU A 13 39.34 -52.27 -3.55
N LEU A 14 38.96 -51.72 -4.73
CA LEU A 14 39.10 -50.31 -5.15
C LEU A 14 40.51 -49.63 -5.17
N ILE A 15 40.89 -48.69 -6.03
CA ILE A 15 40.42 -48.06 -7.28
C ILE A 15 41.51 -47.02 -7.65
N SER A 16 41.62 -46.67 -8.94
CA SER A 16 42.30 -45.47 -9.52
C SER A 16 43.84 -45.44 -9.46
N ILE A 17 44.60 -45.59 -10.55
CA ILE A 17 44.63 -44.80 -11.80
C ILE A 17 44.58 -43.29 -11.55
N ILE A 18 45.77 -42.70 -11.43
CA ILE A 18 46.05 -41.28 -11.58
C ILE A 18 46.41 -41.06 -13.05
N SER A 19 45.70 -40.18 -13.77
CA SER A 19 46.33 -39.18 -14.65
C SER A 19 45.27 -38.26 -15.30
N CYS A 20 45.60 -36.97 -15.32
CA CYS A 20 44.79 -35.79 -15.61
C CYS A 20 44.06 -35.73 -16.96
N LYS A 21 42.91 -35.04 -16.95
CA LYS A 21 42.61 -34.00 -17.97
C LYS A 21 41.63 -32.96 -17.42
N GLN A 22 41.94 -31.68 -17.68
CA GLN A 22 41.15 -30.50 -17.32
C GLN A 22 39.72 -30.58 -17.86
N GLU A 23 38.75 -30.26 -17.02
CA GLU A 23 37.40 -29.89 -17.45
C GLU A 23 36.89 -28.76 -16.55
N SER A 24 36.20 -27.82 -17.19
CA SER A 24 35.75 -26.52 -16.68
C SER A 24 34.95 -26.59 -15.38
N ASP A 25 35.27 -25.68 -14.44
CA ASP A 25 34.42 -25.37 -13.28
C ASP A 25 33.07 -24.79 -13.75
N LYS A 26 32.09 -25.67 -13.91
CA LYS A 26 30.68 -25.28 -13.78
C LYS A 26 30.43 -25.06 -12.31
N ILE A 27 30.37 -23.79 -11.90
CA ILE A 27 29.75 -23.38 -10.65
C ILE A 27 28.29 -23.87 -10.71
N GLU A 28 28.02 -24.98 -10.04
CA GLU A 28 26.66 -25.35 -9.64
C GLU A 28 26.14 -24.17 -8.82
N LYS A 29 25.19 -23.42 -9.40
CA LYS A 29 24.28 -22.62 -8.59
C LYS A 29 23.57 -23.61 -7.68
N GLU A 30 24.00 -23.67 -6.42
CA GLU A 30 23.16 -24.11 -5.32
C GLU A 30 21.89 -23.24 -5.36
N THR A 31 20.88 -23.74 -6.07
CA THR A 31 19.51 -23.28 -5.92
C THR A 31 19.07 -23.75 -4.55
N SER A 32 19.46 -23.02 -3.51
CA SER A 32 18.84 -23.15 -2.20
C SER A 32 17.41 -22.65 -2.34
N SER A 33 16.52 -23.52 -2.81
CA SER A 33 15.08 -23.33 -2.69
C SER A 33 14.75 -23.50 -1.20
N LYS A 34 15.09 -22.49 -0.39
CA LYS A 34 14.38 -22.30 0.87
C LYS A 34 12.92 -22.09 0.46
N ASN A 35 12.09 -23.08 0.75
CA ASN A 35 10.63 -22.93 0.73
C ASN A 35 10.26 -21.92 1.83
N THR A 36 10.57 -20.65 1.62
CA THR A 36 9.99 -19.57 2.41
C THR A 36 8.50 -19.58 2.08
N VAL A 37 7.67 -19.83 3.09
CA VAL A 37 6.22 -19.65 2.97
C VAL A 37 6.01 -18.25 2.40
N SER A 38 5.39 -18.16 1.22
CA SER A 38 5.06 -16.86 0.65
C SER A 38 4.09 -16.18 1.60
N GLU A 39 4.44 -14.97 2.00
CA GLU A 39 3.56 -14.11 2.78
C GLU A 39 2.25 -13.87 2.03
N ASN A 40 1.18 -13.67 2.79
CA ASN A 40 -0.15 -13.34 2.28
C ASN A 40 -0.39 -11.84 2.46
N TYR A 41 -0.90 -11.18 1.43
CA TYR A 41 -1.17 -9.75 1.45
C TYR A 41 -2.62 -9.47 1.80
N ASN A 42 -2.84 -8.44 2.64
CA ASN A 42 -4.12 -7.82 2.87
C ASN A 42 -4.01 -6.33 2.51
N ILE A 43 -4.38 -5.99 1.28
CA ILE A 43 -4.27 -4.61 0.77
C ILE A 43 -5.62 -3.91 0.88
N SER A 44 -5.62 -2.78 1.57
CA SER A 44 -6.77 -1.87 1.68
C SER A 44 -6.46 -0.57 0.94
N ILE A 45 -7.43 -0.04 0.21
CA ILE A 45 -7.34 1.29 -0.42
C ILE A 45 -8.45 2.16 0.17
N LEU A 46 -8.10 3.23 0.88
CA LEU A 46 -9.06 4.24 1.33
C LEU A 46 -9.10 5.36 0.30
N LEU A 47 -10.28 5.59 -0.29
CA LEU A 47 -10.48 6.58 -1.33
C LEU A 47 -11.07 7.87 -0.78
N ASP A 48 -10.45 9.00 -1.13
CA ASP A 48 -10.96 10.33 -0.85
C ASP A 48 -11.71 10.91 -2.05
N LEU A 49 -13.03 10.94 -1.93
CA LEU A 49 -13.98 11.51 -2.88
C LEU A 49 -14.44 12.93 -2.46
N SER A 50 -13.60 13.65 -1.71
CA SER A 50 -13.79 15.09 -1.46
C SER A 50 -13.71 15.92 -2.74
N ASP A 51 -13.90 17.22 -2.61
CA ASP A 51 -13.86 18.14 -3.73
C ASP A 51 -12.48 18.25 -4.39
N ARG A 52 -11.44 17.57 -3.89
CA ARG A 52 -10.15 17.39 -4.57
C ARG A 52 -10.26 16.83 -5.99
N ILE A 53 -11.32 16.07 -6.29
CA ILE A 53 -11.57 15.52 -7.63
C ILE A 53 -12.48 16.40 -8.50
N SER A 54 -12.96 17.53 -7.98
CA SER A 54 -13.79 18.48 -8.72
C SER A 54 -12.98 19.13 -9.83
N LEU A 55 -13.45 18.98 -11.06
CA LEU A 55 -12.84 19.60 -12.25
C LEU A 55 -12.96 21.13 -12.24
N GLU A 56 -13.96 21.67 -11.55
CA GLU A 56 -14.18 23.11 -11.44
C GLU A 56 -13.32 23.74 -10.35
N LYS A 57 -13.30 23.13 -9.15
CA LYS A 57 -12.54 23.67 -8.01
C LYS A 57 -11.05 23.40 -8.10
N ASN A 58 -10.67 22.24 -8.65
CA ASN A 58 -9.28 21.76 -8.65
C ASN A 58 -8.80 21.34 -10.06
N PRO A 59 -8.96 22.18 -11.10
CA PRO A 59 -8.55 21.83 -12.44
C PRO A 59 -7.04 21.61 -12.51
N ASN A 60 -6.61 20.60 -13.26
CA ASN A 60 -5.20 20.34 -13.50
C ASN A 60 -4.93 20.16 -15.00
N PRO A 61 -4.35 21.16 -15.68
CA PRO A 61 -4.18 21.14 -17.13
C PRO A 61 -3.23 20.02 -17.63
N THR A 62 -2.41 19.44 -16.75
CA THR A 62 -1.54 18.32 -17.12
C THR A 62 -2.28 16.99 -17.05
N MET A 63 -3.04 16.76 -15.97
CA MET A 63 -3.84 15.56 -15.74
C MET A 63 -4.66 15.76 -14.48
N GLU A 64 -5.97 15.53 -14.58
CA GLU A 64 -6.91 15.69 -13.46
C GLU A 64 -6.59 14.73 -12.31
N TYR A 65 -6.87 15.15 -11.07
CA TYR A 65 -6.47 14.36 -9.89
C TYR A 65 -7.12 12.98 -9.85
N PHE A 66 -8.38 12.85 -10.27
CA PHE A 66 -9.03 11.55 -10.36
C PHE A 66 -8.34 10.62 -11.36
N GLN A 67 -7.78 11.15 -12.47
CA GLN A 67 -7.03 10.36 -13.45
C GLN A 67 -5.69 9.90 -12.89
N ARG A 68 -5.04 10.73 -12.07
CA ARG A 68 -3.81 10.34 -11.35
C ARG A 68 -4.09 9.22 -10.38
N ASP A 69 -5.15 9.34 -9.60
CA ASP A 69 -5.58 8.31 -8.66
C ASP A 69 -5.91 6.98 -9.37
N LEU A 70 -6.61 7.02 -10.52
CA LEU A 70 -6.83 5.84 -11.35
C LEU A 70 -5.50 5.16 -11.75
N GLY A 71 -4.50 5.95 -12.09
CA GLY A 71 -3.15 5.47 -12.34
C GLY A 71 -2.51 4.81 -11.11
N TYR A 72 -2.62 5.42 -9.94
CA TYR A 72 -2.09 4.86 -8.68
C TYR A 72 -2.78 3.54 -8.29
N ILE A 73 -4.11 3.48 -8.40
CA ILE A 73 -4.89 2.27 -8.12
C ILE A 73 -4.50 1.15 -9.11
N LYS A 74 -4.30 1.50 -10.39
CA LYS A 74 -3.80 0.56 -11.39
C LYS A 74 -2.44 0.00 -10.97
N SER A 75 -1.47 0.85 -10.59
CA SER A 75 -0.16 0.40 -10.10
C SER A 75 -0.27 -0.52 -8.87
N ALA A 76 -1.17 -0.21 -7.93
CA ALA A 76 -1.42 -1.05 -6.76
C ALA A 76 -2.00 -2.42 -7.14
N SER A 77 -2.99 -2.45 -8.05
CA SER A 77 -3.59 -3.70 -8.55
C SER A 77 -2.59 -4.55 -9.34
N GLU A 78 -1.69 -3.91 -10.10
CA GLU A 78 -0.61 -4.58 -10.81
C GLU A 78 0.39 -5.21 -9.86
N ALA A 79 0.80 -4.49 -8.82
CA ALA A 79 1.69 -5.01 -7.78
C ALA A 79 1.07 -6.20 -7.04
N PHE A 80 -0.21 -6.10 -6.69
CA PHE A 80 -0.96 -7.21 -6.08
C PHE A 80 -1.02 -8.44 -7.01
N THR A 81 -1.32 -8.22 -8.29
CA THR A 81 -1.37 -9.29 -9.30
C THR A 81 0.01 -9.91 -9.51
N GLN A 82 1.08 -9.13 -9.49
CA GLN A 82 2.46 -9.63 -9.58
C GLN A 82 2.81 -10.49 -8.37
N HIS A 83 2.44 -10.05 -7.16
CA HIS A 83 2.62 -10.86 -5.95
C HIS A 83 1.91 -12.21 -6.08
N LEU A 84 0.63 -12.21 -6.45
CA LEU A 84 -0.14 -13.44 -6.65
C LEU A 84 0.49 -14.38 -7.70
N LYS A 85 0.96 -13.84 -8.83
CA LYS A 85 1.60 -14.62 -9.90
C LYS A 85 2.94 -15.22 -9.49
N SER A 86 3.60 -14.67 -8.48
CA SER A 86 4.84 -15.24 -7.92
C SER A 86 4.59 -16.47 -7.03
N LYS A 87 3.34 -16.70 -6.60
CA LYS A 87 2.98 -17.77 -5.67
C LYS A 87 2.56 -19.03 -6.39
N ARG A 88 2.81 -20.18 -5.75
CA ARG A 88 2.12 -21.43 -6.13
C ARG A 88 0.66 -21.30 -5.74
N ILE A 89 -0.26 -21.75 -6.59
CA ILE A 89 -1.73 -21.68 -6.36
C ILE A 89 -2.12 -22.15 -4.96
N ARG A 90 -1.53 -23.26 -4.48
CA ARG A 90 -1.81 -23.83 -3.15
C ARG A 90 -1.45 -22.91 -1.95
N GLN A 91 -0.66 -21.86 -2.18
CA GLN A 91 -0.19 -20.90 -1.17
C GLN A 91 -0.94 -19.56 -1.28
N ILE A 92 -1.81 -19.38 -2.27
CA ILE A 92 -2.59 -18.16 -2.42
C ILE A 92 -3.67 -18.12 -1.34
N ASP A 93 -3.71 -17.00 -0.62
CA ASP A 93 -4.71 -16.65 0.38
C ASP A 93 -4.55 -15.15 0.65
N ASP A 94 -4.89 -14.34 -0.36
CA ASP A 94 -4.57 -12.91 -0.43
C ASP A 94 -5.83 -12.09 -0.67
N LYS A 95 -5.81 -10.83 -0.23
CA LYS A 95 -6.96 -9.94 -0.25
C LYS A 95 -6.59 -8.55 -0.74
N MET A 96 -7.50 -7.96 -1.50
CA MET A 96 -7.45 -6.56 -1.91
C MET A 96 -8.85 -5.97 -1.89
N GLN A 97 -9.03 -4.82 -1.24
CA GLN A 97 -10.34 -4.17 -1.12
C GLN A 97 -10.21 -2.65 -1.10
N LEU A 98 -11.22 -1.98 -1.68
CA LEU A 98 -11.38 -0.53 -1.62
C LEU A 98 -12.45 -0.15 -0.59
N PHE A 99 -12.21 0.95 0.12
CA PHE A 99 -13.04 1.50 1.18
C PHE A 99 -13.32 2.98 0.97
N PHE A 100 -14.43 3.42 1.54
CA PHE A 100 -14.81 4.82 1.70
C PHE A 100 -15.17 5.08 3.15
N ASN A 101 -15.03 6.33 3.58
CA ASN A 101 -15.57 6.76 4.85
C ASN A 101 -15.91 8.25 4.79
N PRO A 102 -17.17 8.68 4.91
CA PRO A 102 -18.38 7.85 5.00
C PRO A 102 -18.66 7.07 3.70
N GLU A 103 -19.63 6.16 3.74
CA GLU A 103 -20.06 5.46 2.52
C GLU A 103 -20.76 6.44 1.57
N PRO A 104 -20.47 6.38 0.25
CA PRO A 104 -21.15 7.19 -0.76
C PRO A 104 -22.66 7.02 -0.71
N LEU A 105 -23.39 8.12 -0.85
CA LEU A 105 -24.86 8.08 -0.88
C LEU A 105 -25.38 7.41 -2.16
N ASP A 106 -24.60 7.47 -3.24
CA ASP A 106 -24.93 6.83 -4.51
C ASP A 106 -24.88 5.27 -4.40
N PRO A 107 -26.03 4.58 -4.54
CA PRO A 107 -26.09 3.13 -4.51
C PRO A 107 -25.28 2.44 -5.63
N GLU A 108 -25.06 3.12 -6.76
CA GLU A 108 -24.23 2.62 -7.86
C GLU A 108 -22.76 2.53 -7.44
N ILE A 109 -22.26 3.53 -6.71
CA ILE A 109 -20.91 3.51 -6.16
C ILE A 109 -20.76 2.35 -5.16
N ASN A 110 -21.73 2.17 -4.26
CA ASN A 110 -21.70 1.07 -3.29
C ASN A 110 -21.76 -0.32 -3.95
N THR A 111 -22.55 -0.46 -5.01
CA THR A 111 -22.61 -1.71 -5.80
C THR A 111 -21.30 -1.96 -6.53
N THR A 112 -20.72 -0.92 -7.12
CA THR A 112 -19.44 -0.98 -7.83
C THR A 112 -18.29 -1.33 -6.88
N ALA A 113 -18.30 -0.80 -5.66
CA ALA A 113 -17.31 -1.07 -4.63
C ALA A 113 -17.27 -2.55 -4.21
N LYS A 114 -18.43 -3.23 -4.16
CA LYS A 114 -18.49 -4.67 -3.87
C LYS A 114 -17.71 -5.50 -4.89
N ASN A 115 -17.69 -5.08 -6.16
CA ASN A 115 -16.93 -5.74 -7.23
C ASN A 115 -15.41 -5.55 -7.12
N LEU A 116 -14.95 -4.64 -6.26
CA LEU A 116 -13.54 -4.41 -5.96
C LEU A 116 -13.04 -5.26 -4.79
N ARG A 117 -13.92 -5.97 -4.07
CA ARG A 117 -13.49 -6.89 -3.01
C ARG A 117 -12.96 -8.18 -3.63
N ILE A 118 -11.65 -8.33 -3.61
CA ILE A 118 -10.95 -9.53 -4.05
C ILE A 118 -10.54 -10.35 -2.83
N VAL A 119 -10.97 -11.61 -2.81
CA VAL A 119 -10.46 -12.65 -1.91
C VAL A 119 -9.99 -13.79 -2.80
N MET A 120 -8.69 -14.02 -2.84
CA MET A 120 -8.06 -15.06 -3.65
C MET A 120 -7.57 -16.17 -2.74
N ASP A 121 -7.93 -17.42 -3.02
CA ASP A 121 -7.43 -18.58 -2.31
C ASP A 121 -7.07 -19.73 -3.28
N LYS A 122 -6.54 -20.82 -2.74
CA LYS A 122 -6.22 -22.03 -3.52
C LYS A 122 -7.40 -22.63 -4.29
N ASN A 123 -8.64 -22.34 -3.90
CA ASN A 123 -9.84 -22.94 -4.46
C ASN A 123 -10.38 -22.12 -5.64
N ASN A 124 -10.20 -20.79 -5.63
CA ASN A 124 -10.69 -19.90 -6.68
C ASN A 124 -9.59 -19.35 -7.61
N ALA A 125 -8.31 -19.49 -7.24
CA ALA A 125 -7.21 -18.95 -8.02
C ALA A 125 -7.11 -19.63 -9.40
N SER A 126 -7.28 -18.82 -10.44
CA SER A 126 -7.14 -19.23 -11.84
C SER A 126 -6.38 -18.18 -12.64
N LYS A 127 -5.75 -18.60 -13.75
CA LYS A 127 -5.03 -17.69 -14.65
C LYS A 127 -5.95 -16.58 -15.18
N ASN A 128 -7.20 -16.92 -15.49
CA ASN A 128 -8.18 -15.96 -16.00
C ASN A 128 -8.55 -14.92 -14.94
N LEU A 129 -8.82 -15.36 -13.71
CA LEU A 129 -9.14 -14.45 -12.60
C LEU A 129 -7.95 -13.52 -12.32
N LEU A 130 -6.73 -14.05 -12.20
CA LEU A 130 -5.52 -13.25 -12.01
C LEU A 130 -5.30 -12.20 -13.10
N ASN A 131 -5.58 -12.54 -14.36
CA ASN A 131 -5.42 -11.60 -15.47
C ASN A 131 -6.54 -10.55 -15.54
N SER A 132 -7.70 -10.82 -14.95
CA SER A 132 -8.84 -9.89 -14.91
C SER A 132 -8.74 -8.83 -13.80
N ILE A 133 -7.91 -9.04 -12.78
CA ILE A 133 -7.83 -8.14 -11.60
C ILE A 133 -7.61 -6.69 -12.02
N ASN A 134 -6.57 -6.44 -12.81
CA ASN A 134 -6.19 -5.07 -13.22
C ASN A 134 -7.29 -4.41 -14.07
N THR A 135 -7.86 -5.15 -15.03
CA THR A 135 -8.93 -4.65 -15.89
C THR A 135 -10.18 -4.34 -15.09
N ASN A 136 -10.55 -5.22 -14.16
CA ASN A 136 -11.71 -5.00 -13.28
C ASN A 136 -11.47 -3.78 -12.39
N TYR A 137 -10.33 -3.69 -11.70
CA TYR A 137 -10.00 -2.55 -10.85
C TYR A 137 -10.07 -1.24 -11.62
N THR A 138 -9.40 -1.15 -12.77
CA THR A 138 -9.41 0.05 -13.63
C THR A 138 -10.82 0.44 -14.05
N ALA A 139 -11.64 -0.54 -14.48
CA ALA A 139 -12.99 -0.28 -14.96
C ALA A 139 -13.93 0.17 -13.83
N GLN A 140 -13.93 -0.52 -12.69
CA GLN A 140 -14.82 -0.19 -11.58
C GLN A 140 -14.42 1.12 -10.90
N THR A 141 -13.13 1.40 -10.70
CA THR A 141 -12.70 2.67 -10.09
C THR A 141 -12.98 3.85 -11.00
N SER A 142 -12.89 3.68 -12.32
CA SER A 142 -13.30 4.70 -13.29
C SER A 142 -14.78 5.03 -13.15
N LYS A 143 -15.66 4.02 -13.01
CA LYS A 143 -17.09 4.23 -12.75
C LYS A 143 -17.33 5.00 -11.46
N ILE A 144 -16.65 4.63 -10.37
CA ILE A 144 -16.76 5.33 -9.07
C ILE A 144 -16.44 6.82 -9.22
N TYR A 145 -15.31 7.16 -9.84
CA TYR A 145 -14.95 8.57 -10.05
C TYR A 145 -15.92 9.30 -10.95
N ASN A 146 -16.35 8.68 -12.06
CA ASN A 146 -17.29 9.31 -12.97
C ASN A 146 -18.64 9.57 -12.29
N SER A 147 -19.14 8.63 -11.47
CA SER A 147 -20.36 8.81 -10.68
C SER A 147 -20.19 9.93 -9.66
N ALA A 148 -19.10 9.94 -8.89
CA ALA A 148 -18.84 10.99 -7.89
C ALA A 148 -18.72 12.40 -8.51
N ILE A 149 -18.02 12.52 -9.64
CA ILE A 149 -17.89 13.78 -10.38
C ILE A 149 -19.24 14.24 -10.93
N LYS A 150 -20.05 13.31 -11.46
CA LYS A 150 -21.38 13.60 -12.01
C LYS A 150 -22.36 14.04 -10.93
N ASP A 151 -22.32 13.40 -9.76
CA ASP A 151 -23.16 13.74 -8.62
C ASP A 151 -22.81 15.13 -8.07
N ASN A 152 -21.54 15.55 -8.21
CA ASN A 152 -21.01 16.86 -7.78
C ASN A 152 -21.28 17.17 -6.29
N HIS A 153 -21.57 16.13 -5.50
CA HIS A 153 -21.80 16.17 -4.08
C HIS A 153 -20.69 15.41 -3.36
N PHE A 154 -19.60 16.13 -3.10
CA PHE A 154 -18.39 15.56 -2.52
C PHE A 154 -18.51 15.43 -1.00
N ILE A 155 -18.94 14.26 -0.53
CA ILE A 155 -19.09 13.95 0.90
C ILE A 155 -17.76 13.90 1.67
N GLY A 156 -16.63 13.87 0.97
CA GLY A 156 -15.31 13.90 1.58
C GLY A 156 -14.75 12.52 1.97
N SER A 157 -13.70 12.56 2.79
CA SER A 157 -13.10 11.38 3.41
C SER A 157 -12.76 11.67 4.87
N ASP A 158 -13.54 11.09 5.77
CA ASP A 158 -13.30 11.13 7.20
C ASP A 158 -12.21 10.12 7.57
N ILE A 159 -10.98 10.44 7.19
CA ILE A 159 -9.83 9.55 7.39
C ILE A 159 -9.56 9.37 8.88
N TRP A 160 -9.68 10.42 9.69
CA TRP A 160 -9.45 10.32 11.13
C TRP A 160 -10.41 9.31 11.76
N ASN A 161 -11.73 9.45 11.51
CA ASN A 161 -12.71 8.53 12.05
C ASN A 161 -12.54 7.10 11.50
N PHE A 162 -12.10 6.95 10.24
CA PHE A 162 -11.80 5.63 9.68
C PHE A 162 -10.69 4.92 10.48
N PHE A 163 -9.64 5.65 10.84
CA PHE A 163 -8.58 5.09 11.68
C PHE A 163 -9.06 4.79 13.10
N ASP A 164 -9.89 5.64 13.68
CA ASP A 164 -10.38 5.43 15.04
C ASP A 164 -11.34 4.23 15.14
N THR A 165 -12.21 4.05 14.15
CA THR A 165 -13.35 3.13 14.26
C THR A 165 -13.28 1.89 13.37
N LYS A 166 -12.49 1.89 12.29
CA LYS A 166 -12.59 0.86 11.23
C LYS A 166 -11.27 0.21 10.85
N VAL A 167 -10.13 0.92 10.93
CA VAL A 167 -8.85 0.43 10.36
C VAL A 167 -8.41 -0.91 10.95
N LYS A 168 -8.61 -1.12 12.26
CA LYS A 168 -8.21 -2.36 12.94
C LYS A 168 -9.00 -3.56 12.43
N ASP A 169 -10.32 -3.42 12.33
CA ASP A 169 -11.21 -4.51 11.95
C ASP A 169 -11.23 -4.76 10.43
N GLN A 170 -11.05 -3.71 9.63
CA GLN A 170 -11.19 -3.78 8.18
C GLN A 170 -9.86 -3.94 7.44
N CYS A 171 -8.77 -3.40 7.98
CA CYS A 171 -7.47 -3.36 7.29
C CYS A 171 -6.41 -4.26 7.90
N ILE A 172 -6.59 -4.80 9.11
CA ILE A 172 -5.59 -5.65 9.77
C ILE A 172 -6.11 -7.09 9.88
N LYS A 173 -5.34 -8.03 9.31
CA LYS A 173 -5.57 -9.46 9.44
C LYS A 173 -4.33 -10.16 10.01
N ASN A 174 -4.54 -10.98 11.04
CA ASN A 174 -3.46 -11.75 11.66
C ASN A 174 -2.83 -12.73 10.68
N GLY A 175 -1.50 -12.75 10.61
CA GLY A 175 -0.74 -13.60 9.69
C GLY A 175 -0.63 -13.05 8.27
N TYR A 176 -1.08 -11.83 8.02
CA TYR A 176 -0.97 -11.15 6.73
C TYR A 176 -0.05 -9.95 6.85
N ARG A 177 0.57 -9.58 5.74
CA ARG A 177 1.14 -8.25 5.56
C ARG A 177 0.01 -7.29 5.22
N ASN A 178 -0.29 -6.38 6.15
CA ASN A 178 -1.39 -5.44 6.01
C ASN A 178 -0.87 -4.13 5.44
N ILE A 179 -1.39 -3.74 4.29
CA ILE A 179 -0.99 -2.53 3.58
C ILE A 179 -2.23 -1.67 3.39
N LEU A 180 -2.22 -0.44 3.91
CA LEU A 180 -3.25 0.56 3.65
C LEU A 180 -2.69 1.64 2.73
N ILE A 181 -3.33 1.81 1.58
CA ILE A 181 -3.06 2.90 0.65
C ILE A 181 -4.14 3.96 0.89
N VAL A 182 -3.75 5.19 1.19
CA VAL A 182 -4.67 6.31 1.38
C VAL A 182 -4.49 7.28 0.22
N LEU A 183 -5.54 7.48 -0.58
CA LEU A 183 -5.57 8.47 -1.64
C LEU A 183 -6.23 9.72 -1.10
N THR A 184 -5.52 10.84 -1.04
CA THR A 184 -6.01 12.12 -0.48
C THR A 184 -5.15 13.28 -0.98
N ASP A 185 -5.64 14.50 -0.88
CA ASP A 185 -4.83 15.72 -1.10
C ASP A 185 -3.97 16.09 0.13
N GLY A 186 -4.14 15.38 1.25
CA GLY A 186 -3.35 15.51 2.46
C GLY A 186 -3.99 16.35 3.55
N TYR A 187 -5.03 17.12 3.24
CA TYR A 187 -5.81 17.85 4.24
C TYR A 187 -6.83 16.91 4.86
N MET A 188 -6.48 16.36 6.02
CA MET A 188 -7.44 15.60 6.81
C MET A 188 -8.54 16.55 7.28
N TYR A 189 -9.76 16.43 6.80
CA TYR A 189 -10.90 17.22 7.25
C TYR A 189 -12.19 16.53 6.87
N HIS A 190 -13.14 16.50 7.82
CA HIS A 190 -14.51 16.12 7.55
C HIS A 190 -15.42 16.87 8.52
N GLU A 191 -16.55 17.36 8.02
CA GLU A 191 -17.44 18.25 8.77
C GLU A 191 -18.01 17.63 10.05
N ASN A 192 -18.19 16.30 10.07
CA ASN A 192 -18.73 15.58 11.21
C ASN A 192 -17.66 15.19 12.25
N THR A 193 -16.38 15.45 11.96
CA THR A 193 -15.24 15.05 12.82
C THR A 193 -14.28 16.24 12.96
N VAL A 194 -14.78 17.30 13.59
CA VAL A 194 -14.01 18.53 13.89
C VAL A 194 -13.81 18.65 15.40
N ILE A 195 -12.74 18.03 15.90
CA ILE A 195 -12.39 18.01 17.32
C ILE A 195 -11.02 18.69 17.51
N ALA A 196 -10.87 19.43 18.61
CA ALA A 196 -9.63 20.06 19.01
C ALA A 196 -9.37 19.87 20.51
N GLU A 197 -8.16 19.42 20.85
CA GLU A 197 -7.66 19.24 22.21
C GLU A 197 -6.32 19.97 22.34
N GLY A 198 -6.37 21.20 22.85
CA GLY A 198 -5.21 22.10 22.79
C GLY A 198 -4.83 22.39 21.32
N ASN A 199 -3.60 22.08 20.93
CA ASN A 199 -3.10 22.23 19.56
C ASN A 199 -3.21 20.93 18.73
N ARG A 200 -3.80 19.87 19.29
CA ARG A 200 -4.11 18.63 18.59
C ARG A 200 -5.50 18.72 17.98
N THR A 201 -5.64 18.26 16.75
CA THR A 201 -6.92 18.32 16.01
C THR A 201 -7.19 17.02 15.27
N THR A 202 -8.45 16.73 14.94
CA THR A 202 -8.79 15.66 13.98
C THR A 202 -8.61 16.10 12.52
N TYR A 203 -8.26 17.36 12.32
CA TYR A 203 -8.21 17.98 11.01
C TYR A 203 -6.99 18.87 10.81
N VAL A 204 -6.60 19.09 9.57
CA VAL A 204 -5.66 20.13 9.15
C VAL A 204 -6.14 20.69 7.82
N THR A 205 -6.35 21.99 7.76
CA THR A 205 -6.81 22.70 6.55
C THR A 205 -5.85 23.85 6.22
N PRO A 206 -5.86 24.37 4.98
CA PRO A 206 -5.07 25.55 4.64
C PRO A 206 -5.32 26.74 5.57
N GLU A 207 -6.59 26.95 5.96
CA GLU A 207 -6.96 28.00 6.89
C GLU A 207 -6.36 27.79 8.28
N PHE A 208 -6.42 26.57 8.81
CA PHE A 208 -5.83 26.23 10.10
C PHE A 208 -4.32 26.49 10.10
N ILE A 209 -3.61 26.04 9.05
CA ILE A 209 -2.16 26.24 8.91
C ILE A 209 -1.82 27.74 8.92
N ARG A 210 -2.55 28.56 8.14
CA ARG A 210 -2.36 30.02 8.08
C ARG A 210 -2.65 30.70 9.42
N LYS A 211 -3.81 30.43 10.02
CA LYS A 211 -4.25 31.02 11.30
C LYS A 211 -3.22 30.76 12.41
N ASN A 212 -2.63 29.57 12.40
CA ASN A 212 -1.63 29.17 13.38
C ASN A 212 -0.19 29.53 12.96
N LYS A 213 0.02 30.27 11.87
CA LYS A 213 1.36 30.67 11.39
C LYS A 213 2.31 29.48 11.17
N LEU A 214 1.76 28.29 10.90
CA LEU A 214 2.52 27.09 10.52
C LEU A 214 3.01 27.18 9.06
N ASN A 215 2.67 28.25 8.36
CA ASN A 215 3.06 28.52 6.99
C ASN A 215 4.23 29.55 6.91
N THR A 216 5.05 29.63 7.97
CA THR A 216 6.17 30.57 8.12
C THR A 216 7.48 29.83 8.36
N LYS A 217 8.63 30.51 8.31
CA LYS A 217 9.95 29.87 8.50
C LYS A 217 10.10 29.09 9.81
N ASP A 218 9.41 29.52 10.87
CA ASP A 218 9.51 28.95 12.21
C ASP A 218 8.48 27.81 12.45
N TRP A 219 7.79 27.36 11.39
CA TRP A 219 6.72 26.37 11.48
C TRP A 219 7.12 25.10 12.23
N ASN A 220 8.33 24.58 11.98
CA ASN A 220 8.78 23.32 12.55
C ASN A 220 8.99 23.45 14.06
N LYS A 221 9.65 24.54 14.47
CA LYS A 221 9.84 24.87 15.89
C LYS A 221 8.47 25.00 16.58
N LYS A 222 7.55 25.75 15.98
CA LYS A 222 6.21 25.95 16.52
C LYS A 222 5.42 24.63 16.62
N LEU A 223 5.49 23.78 15.59
CA LEU A 223 4.80 22.49 15.56
C LEU A 223 5.24 21.61 16.74
N HIS A 224 6.54 21.57 17.04
CA HIS A 224 7.07 20.76 18.13
C HIS A 224 6.86 21.39 19.51
N GLU A 225 7.21 22.66 19.70
CA GLU A 225 7.14 23.32 21.03
C GLU A 225 5.71 23.49 21.53
N GLN A 226 4.75 23.62 20.61
CA GLN A 226 3.35 23.82 20.96
C GLN A 226 2.51 22.55 20.74
N ASP A 227 3.15 21.43 20.42
CA ASP A 227 2.52 20.12 20.21
C ASP A 227 1.35 20.14 19.21
N TYR A 228 1.57 20.75 18.05
CA TYR A 228 0.63 20.63 16.93
C TYR A 228 0.73 19.23 16.30
N GLY A 229 -0.42 18.67 15.94
CA GLY A 229 -0.50 17.37 15.28
C GLY A 229 -1.93 16.85 15.28
N PHE A 230 -2.12 15.66 14.74
CA PHE A 230 -3.42 15.01 14.87
C PHE A 230 -3.64 14.49 16.29
N ILE A 231 -4.90 14.42 16.72
CA ILE A 231 -5.29 13.64 17.90
C ILE A 231 -5.00 12.17 17.58
N LYS A 232 -4.24 11.50 18.45
CA LYS A 232 -3.96 10.08 18.28
C LYS A 232 -5.22 9.26 18.56
N ILE A 233 -5.41 8.17 17.83
CA ILE A 233 -6.40 7.16 18.20
C ILE A 233 -5.88 6.35 19.40
N ALA A 234 -6.75 5.61 20.08
CA ALA A 234 -6.37 4.80 21.25
C ALA A 234 -5.44 3.62 20.89
N GLU A 235 -5.57 3.10 19.67
CA GLU A 235 -4.93 1.86 19.22
C GLU A 235 -3.50 2.08 18.70
N SER A 236 -2.62 1.09 18.94
CA SER A 236 -1.34 0.98 18.24
C SER A 236 -1.47 0.04 17.04
N LEU A 237 -0.84 0.39 15.92
CA LEU A 237 -0.99 -0.31 14.64
C LEU A 237 0.37 -0.83 14.08
N PRO A 238 1.16 -1.61 14.84
CA PRO A 238 2.49 -2.05 14.41
C PRO A 238 2.47 -3.03 13.22
N ASN A 239 1.34 -3.72 13.02
CA ASN A 239 1.18 -4.70 11.94
C ASN A 239 0.60 -4.09 10.66
N LEU A 240 0.57 -2.76 10.56
CA LEU A 240 0.06 -2.00 9.41
C LEU A 240 1.20 -1.23 8.75
N GLU A 241 1.26 -1.31 7.41
CA GLU A 241 2.09 -0.44 6.58
C GLU A 241 1.20 0.55 5.83
N ILE A 242 1.64 1.81 5.70
CA ILE A 242 0.80 2.84 5.08
C ILE A 242 1.49 3.58 3.93
N LEU A 243 0.80 3.70 2.80
CA LEU A 243 1.23 4.54 1.68
C LEU A 243 0.19 5.63 1.44
N VAL A 244 0.53 6.88 1.77
CA VAL A 244 -0.31 8.05 1.46
C VAL A 244 0.13 8.63 0.12
N LEU A 245 -0.80 8.77 -0.81
CA LEU A 245 -0.56 9.26 -2.16
C LEU A 245 -1.49 10.43 -2.47
N GLY A 246 -1.00 11.34 -3.30
CA GLY A 246 -1.80 12.43 -3.85
C GLY A 246 -1.71 13.75 -3.09
N ILE A 247 -0.77 13.90 -2.15
CA ILE A 247 -0.62 15.15 -1.38
C ILE A 247 -0.49 16.34 -2.33
N ASN A 248 -1.41 17.30 -2.21
CA ASN A 248 -1.56 18.44 -3.09
C ASN A 248 -1.75 19.73 -2.26
N PRO A 249 -0.65 20.27 -1.70
CA PRO A 249 -0.69 21.45 -0.85
C PRO A 249 -1.04 22.72 -1.65
N GLY A 250 -1.38 23.79 -0.94
CA GLY A 250 -1.62 25.10 -1.55
C GLY A 250 -0.38 25.61 -2.28
N LYS A 251 -0.52 26.00 -3.55
CA LYS A 251 0.61 26.43 -4.41
C LYS A 251 1.33 27.68 -3.92
N ASN A 252 0.69 28.48 -3.06
CA ASN A 252 1.17 29.79 -2.65
C ASN A 252 2.05 29.75 -1.39
N ASN A 253 2.33 28.58 -0.82
CA ASN A 253 3.14 28.47 0.39
C ASN A 253 4.13 27.28 0.36
N PRO A 254 5.45 27.54 0.40
CA PRO A 254 6.46 26.48 0.32
C PRO A 254 6.59 25.62 1.59
N TYR A 255 5.90 25.99 2.67
CA TYR A 255 5.92 25.25 3.94
C TYR A 255 4.73 24.31 4.11
N GLU A 256 3.62 24.55 3.40
CA GLU A 256 2.36 23.84 3.60
C GLU A 256 2.51 22.33 3.35
N GLU A 257 3.23 21.93 2.31
CA GLU A 257 3.60 20.53 2.07
C GLU A 257 4.31 19.91 3.27
N LYS A 258 5.28 20.63 3.83
CA LYS A 258 6.13 20.16 4.92
C LYS A 258 5.31 19.99 6.20
N VAL A 259 4.39 20.92 6.46
CA VAL A 259 3.46 20.85 7.60
C VAL A 259 2.54 19.65 7.47
N ILE A 260 1.91 19.44 6.31
CA ILE A 260 1.03 18.29 6.07
C ILE A 260 1.82 17.00 6.32
N LYS A 261 2.99 16.84 5.70
CA LYS A 261 3.83 15.65 5.90
C LYS A 261 4.25 15.47 7.36
N ALA A 262 4.56 16.55 8.08
CA ALA A 262 4.91 16.48 9.49
C ALA A 262 3.72 16.01 10.36
N TYR A 263 2.51 16.48 10.09
CA TYR A 263 1.28 16.04 10.75
C TYR A 263 1.05 14.53 10.58
N TRP A 264 1.07 14.05 9.33
CA TRP A 264 0.92 12.63 9.01
C TRP A 264 2.03 11.78 9.63
N THR A 265 3.29 12.22 9.53
CA THR A 265 4.46 11.51 10.09
C THR A 265 4.35 11.38 11.61
N LYS A 266 4.02 12.47 12.31
CA LYS A 266 3.86 12.48 13.77
C LYS A 266 2.73 11.53 14.19
N TRP A 267 1.59 11.57 13.51
CA TRP A 267 0.44 10.73 13.82
C TRP A 267 0.74 9.24 13.61
N PHE A 268 1.34 8.86 12.47
CA PHE A 268 1.73 7.47 12.21
C PHE A 268 2.80 6.96 13.18
N THR A 269 3.76 7.80 13.55
CA THR A 269 4.79 7.47 14.53
C THR A 269 4.18 7.25 15.92
N GLU A 270 3.27 8.13 16.35
CA GLU A 270 2.57 8.02 17.64
C GLU A 270 1.66 6.76 17.71
N MET A 271 1.11 6.33 16.57
CA MET A 271 0.37 5.05 16.44
C MET A 271 1.27 3.82 16.29
N LYS A 272 2.61 3.98 16.32
CA LYS A 272 3.60 2.90 16.17
C LYS A 272 3.48 2.15 14.84
N ILE A 273 3.20 2.85 13.76
CA ILE A 273 3.18 2.27 12.41
C ILE A 273 4.63 2.05 11.95
N ASN A 274 4.98 0.80 11.66
CA ASN A 274 6.37 0.39 11.43
C ASN A 274 6.95 0.90 10.11
N ARG A 275 6.11 1.03 9.08
CA ARG A 275 6.53 1.52 7.76
C ARG A 275 5.45 2.38 7.15
N PHE A 276 5.82 3.59 6.75
CA PHE A 276 4.95 4.43 5.94
C PHE A 276 5.72 5.30 4.97
N GLU A 277 5.05 5.66 3.88
CA GLU A 277 5.54 6.64 2.91
C GLU A 277 4.42 7.64 2.57
N ILE A 278 4.79 8.91 2.40
CA ILE A 278 3.86 10.01 2.09
C ILE A 278 4.34 10.72 0.83
N LYS A 279 3.56 10.66 -0.25
CA LYS A 279 3.96 11.15 -1.58
C LYS A 279 2.98 12.19 -2.11
N ASN A 280 3.54 13.19 -2.80
CA ASN A 280 2.77 14.22 -3.46
C ASN A 280 2.01 13.64 -4.66
N ALA A 281 1.00 14.38 -5.12
CA ALA A 281 0.41 14.13 -6.42
C ALA A 281 1.47 14.36 -7.52
N ASP A 282 1.67 13.35 -8.35
CA ASP A 282 2.55 13.41 -9.52
C ASP A 282 1.90 12.60 -10.66
N LEU A 283 2.55 12.50 -11.81
CA LEU A 283 2.05 11.68 -12.91
C LEU A 283 2.14 10.21 -12.53
N PRO A 284 1.16 9.36 -12.91
CA PRO A 284 1.20 7.93 -12.62
C PRO A 284 2.52 7.26 -13.03
N SER A 285 3.13 7.69 -14.14
CA SER A 285 4.44 7.19 -14.59
C SER A 285 5.57 7.40 -13.57
N ASN A 286 5.52 8.47 -12.78
CA ASN A 286 6.56 8.82 -11.81
C ASN A 286 6.34 8.10 -10.48
N VAL A 287 5.10 7.75 -10.15
CA VAL A 287 4.71 7.13 -8.88
C VAL A 287 4.59 5.60 -9.00
N ASP A 288 4.47 5.07 -10.22
CA ASP A 288 4.28 3.62 -10.48
C ASP A 288 5.31 2.75 -9.74
N GLN A 289 6.59 3.05 -9.92
CA GLN A 289 7.67 2.27 -9.29
C GLN A 289 7.68 2.45 -7.77
N ILE A 290 7.26 3.62 -7.26
CA ILE A 290 7.16 3.88 -5.82
C ILE A 290 6.09 2.97 -5.21
N ILE A 291 4.90 2.92 -5.81
CA ILE A 291 3.79 2.06 -5.35
C ILE A 291 4.19 0.58 -5.43
N LYS A 292 4.75 0.16 -6.57
CA LYS A 292 5.19 -1.22 -6.78
C LYS A 292 6.28 -1.63 -5.79
N ASN A 293 7.28 -0.78 -5.56
CA ASN A 293 8.32 -1.04 -4.56
C ASN A 293 7.73 -1.08 -3.15
N PHE A 294 6.79 -0.18 -2.84
CA PHE A 294 6.15 -0.19 -1.53
C PHE A 294 5.47 -1.53 -1.27
N ILE A 295 4.69 -2.02 -2.23
CA ILE A 295 3.90 -3.25 -2.10
C ILE A 295 4.74 -4.52 -2.26
N LEU A 296 5.74 -4.55 -3.13
CA LEU A 296 6.48 -5.79 -3.44
C LEU A 296 7.69 -6.00 -2.54
N ASN A 297 8.33 -4.94 -2.06
CA ASN A 297 9.50 -5.05 -1.20
C ASN A 297 9.07 -5.08 0.27
N LYS A 298 9.75 -5.92 1.05
CA LYS A 298 9.56 -6.01 2.50
C LYS A 298 10.30 -4.87 3.21
N SER A 299 9.76 -4.50 4.37
CA SER A 299 10.44 -3.70 5.39
C SER A 299 11.62 -4.46 5.98
#